data_AF-A0A135RUP6-F1
#
_entry.id   AF-A0A135RUP6-F1
#
_cell.length_a   1.000
_cell.length_b   1.000
_cell.length_c   1.000
_cell.angle_alpha   90.00
_cell.angle_beta   90.00
_cell.angle_gamma   90.00
#
_symmetry.space_group_name_H-M   'P 1'
#
loop_
_entity.id
_entity.type
_entity.pdbx_description
1 polymer ?
#
loop_
_entity_poly.entity_id
_entity_poly.type
_entity_poly.pdbx_seq_one_letter_code
_entity_poly.pdbx_strand_id
1 'polypeptide(L)'
;MICLGHFTSPGNVNWPLFLDFSHVALHDMAVIGKALTQSFSGTPPKYTYFYGGSTGGRQAYMLAQRYPDDFDGILGFCPAINWDNFQWSPLWAHRVIDKKGIYPRPCEFEAITAAAMKACDRLNGVEDGIISMPSRYFFDAVV
;
A
#
# COMPACT_ATOMS: atom_id res chain seq x y z
N MET A 1 -7.21 -11.53 4.57
CA MET A 1 -7.48 -11.96 5.95
C MET A 1 -6.75 -11.06 6.97
N ILE A 2 -6.93 -9.72 6.87
CA ILE A 2 -6.21 -8.73 7.72
C ILE A 2 -7.14 -8.10 8.79
N CYS A 3 -8.46 -8.33 8.71
CA CYS A 3 -9.43 -7.74 9.65
C CYS A 3 -9.78 -8.62 10.87
N LEU A 4 -9.18 -9.81 11.04
CA LEU A 4 -9.65 -10.78 12.07
C LEU A 4 -8.91 -10.70 13.42
N GLY A 5 -7.90 -9.84 13.59
CA GLY A 5 -7.05 -9.85 14.78
C GLY A 5 -7.37 -8.84 15.89
N HIS A 6 -8.27 -7.89 15.67
CA HIS A 6 -8.44 -6.73 16.56
C HIS A 6 -9.77 -6.72 17.31
N PHE A 7 -10.35 -7.87 17.64
CA PHE A 7 -11.58 -7.92 18.44
C PHE A 7 -11.35 -8.70 19.72
N THR A 8 -11.82 -8.18 20.85
CA THR A 8 -11.83 -8.91 22.14
C THR A 8 -13.08 -9.79 22.27
N SER A 9 -14.14 -9.45 21.55
CA SER A 9 -15.37 -10.23 21.37
C SER A 9 -16.14 -9.69 20.15
N PRO A 10 -17.20 -10.38 19.65
CA PRO A 10 -17.95 -9.91 18.48
C PRO A 10 -18.43 -8.46 18.65
N GLY A 11 -18.05 -7.59 17.71
CA GLY A 11 -18.39 -6.17 17.72
C GLY A 11 -17.53 -5.27 18.64
N ASN A 12 -16.62 -5.83 19.43
CA ASN A 12 -15.79 -5.07 20.38
C ASN A 12 -14.34 -5.00 19.94
N VAL A 13 -13.90 -3.83 19.47
CA VAL A 13 -12.53 -3.60 19.00
C VAL A 13 -11.55 -3.66 20.17
N ASN A 14 -10.46 -4.41 19.96
CA ASN A 14 -9.25 -4.35 20.77
C ASN A 14 -8.49 -3.07 20.41
N TRP A 15 -8.86 -1.98 21.06
CA TRP A 15 -8.31 -0.65 20.81
C TRP A 15 -6.78 -0.58 20.92
N PRO A 16 -6.13 -1.17 21.94
CA PRO A 16 -4.67 -1.20 22.02
C PRO A 16 -4.02 -1.77 20.75
N LEU A 17 -4.40 -2.99 20.34
CA LEU A 17 -3.80 -3.62 19.15
C LEU A 17 -4.14 -2.84 17.86
N PHE A 18 -5.33 -2.27 17.79
CA PHE A 18 -5.72 -1.44 16.65
C PHE A 18 -4.84 -0.18 16.55
N LEU A 19 -4.59 0.50 17.68
CA LEU A 19 -3.74 1.70 17.72
C LEU A 19 -2.27 1.35 17.47
N ASP A 20 -1.79 0.20 17.95
CA ASP A 20 -0.45 -0.31 17.68
C ASP A 20 -0.23 -0.51 16.18
N PHE A 21 -1.16 -1.23 15.52
CA PHE A 21 -1.13 -1.40 14.08
C PHE A 21 -1.21 -0.06 13.34
N SER A 22 -2.05 0.85 13.84
CA SER A 22 -2.31 2.13 13.18
C SER A 22 -1.09 3.03 13.22
N HIS A 23 -0.52 3.30 14.40
CA HIS A 23 0.53 4.29 14.55
C HIS A 23 1.41 4.14 15.80
N VAL A 24 0.92 3.61 16.93
CA VAL A 24 1.65 3.65 18.22
C VAL A 24 2.95 2.84 18.15
N ALA A 25 2.87 1.60 17.65
CA ALA A 25 4.05 0.75 17.56
C ALA A 25 5.14 1.32 16.62
N LEU A 26 4.78 2.19 15.67
CA LEU A 26 5.73 2.84 14.78
C LEU A 26 6.57 3.88 15.53
N HIS A 27 5.91 4.68 16.37
CA HIS A 27 6.56 5.69 17.20
C HIS A 27 7.43 5.02 18.27
N ASP A 28 6.89 4.01 18.95
CA ASP A 28 7.63 3.27 19.96
C ASP A 28 8.88 2.61 19.37
N MET A 29 8.78 2.05 18.17
CA MET A 29 9.94 1.52 17.44
C MET A 29 11.00 2.60 17.19
N ALA A 30 10.62 3.82 16.81
CA ALA A 30 11.55 4.91 16.59
C ALA A 30 12.25 5.35 17.89
N VAL A 31 11.47 5.56 18.96
CA VAL A 31 11.99 5.98 20.27
C VAL A 31 12.92 4.91 20.86
N ILE A 32 12.46 3.66 20.91
CA ILE A 32 13.23 2.54 21.47
C ILE A 32 14.48 2.27 20.61
N GLY A 33 14.36 2.32 19.28
CA GLY A 33 15.48 2.10 18.37
C GLY A 33 16.58 3.14 18.53
N LYS A 34 16.22 4.43 18.67
CA LYS A 34 17.18 5.52 18.94
C LYS A 34 17.87 5.32 20.29
N ALA A 35 17.11 5.02 21.34
CA ALA A 35 17.66 4.80 22.68
C ALA A 35 18.62 3.59 22.73
N LEU A 36 18.24 2.48 22.10
CA LEU A 36 19.08 1.28 22.00
C LEU A 36 20.37 1.57 21.25
N THR A 37 20.28 2.28 20.12
CA THR A 37 21.45 2.68 19.32
C THR A 37 22.40 3.55 20.14
N GLN A 38 21.89 4.51 20.91
CA GLN A 38 22.71 5.36 21.78
C GLN A 38 23.37 4.56 22.90
N SER A 39 22.63 3.67 23.55
CA SER A 39 23.16 2.82 24.62
C SER A 39 24.28 1.91 24.11
N PHE A 40 24.11 1.34 22.92
CA PHE A 40 25.08 0.42 22.32
C PHE A 40 26.33 1.12 21.78
N SER A 41 26.15 2.26 21.10
CA SER A 41 27.26 2.96 20.42
C SER A 41 27.89 4.10 21.23
N GLY A 42 27.30 4.45 22.38
CA GLY A 42 27.73 5.56 23.24
C GLY A 42 27.38 6.97 22.71
N THR A 43 26.81 7.07 21.50
CA THR A 43 26.40 8.34 20.89
C THR A 43 25.04 8.21 20.21
N PRO A 44 24.20 9.27 20.21
CA PRO A 44 22.91 9.20 19.52
C PRO A 44 23.10 9.09 18.00
N PRO A 45 22.15 8.47 17.27
CA PRO A 45 22.21 8.44 15.82
C PRO A 45 22.20 9.86 15.25
N LYS A 46 23.12 10.15 14.32
CA LYS A 46 23.18 11.46 13.66
C LYS A 46 22.01 11.69 12.70
N TYR A 47 21.53 10.61 12.07
CA TYR A 47 20.36 10.61 11.21
C TYR A 47 19.60 9.30 11.39
N THR A 48 18.30 9.34 11.14
CA THR A 48 17.37 8.24 11.25
C THR A 48 16.48 8.18 10.03
N TYR A 49 16.26 6.97 9.50
CA TYR A 49 15.51 6.76 8.27
C TYR A 49 14.45 5.68 8.44
N PHE A 50 13.31 5.88 7.79
CA PHE A 50 12.27 4.85 7.63
C PHE A 50 12.08 4.51 6.15
N TYR A 51 11.92 3.21 5.86
CA TYR A 51 11.67 2.70 4.52
C TYR A 51 10.60 1.62 4.57
N GLY A 52 9.57 1.73 3.72
CA GLY A 52 8.49 0.74 3.70
C GLY A 52 7.59 0.79 2.46
N GLY A 53 7.09 -0.38 2.08
CA GLY A 53 6.18 -0.58 0.94
C GLY A 53 4.84 -1.17 1.32
N SER A 54 3.79 -0.95 0.52
CA SER A 54 2.44 -1.45 0.81
C SER A 54 1.93 -0.93 2.17
N THR A 55 1.71 -1.81 3.15
CA THR A 55 1.45 -1.41 4.55
C THR A 55 2.58 -0.56 5.11
N GLY A 56 3.84 -0.84 4.76
CA GLY A 56 5.00 -0.02 5.11
C GLY A 56 4.94 1.37 4.48
N GLY A 57 4.40 1.51 3.28
CA GLY A 57 4.17 2.81 2.65
C GLY A 57 3.10 3.62 3.40
N ARG A 58 2.03 2.97 3.87
CA ARG A 58 1.08 3.60 4.79
C ARG A 58 1.75 4.04 6.08
N GLN A 59 2.59 3.19 6.67
CA GLN A 59 3.33 3.49 7.90
C GLN A 59 4.28 4.67 7.72
N ALA A 60 4.98 4.76 6.59
CA ALA A 60 5.82 5.90 6.21
C ALA A 60 5.01 7.20 6.22
N TYR A 61 3.84 7.22 5.56
CA TYR A 61 2.96 8.40 5.56
C TYR A 61 2.42 8.71 6.96
N MET A 62 2.09 7.69 7.75
CA MET A 62 1.62 7.88 9.14
C MET A 62 2.71 8.53 10.00
N LEU A 63 3.95 8.05 9.91
CA LEU A 63 5.11 8.62 10.60
C LEU A 63 5.32 10.08 10.15
N ALA A 64 5.33 10.35 8.84
CA ALA A 64 5.49 11.70 8.33
C ALA A 64 4.41 12.68 8.80
N GLN A 65 3.15 12.22 8.93
CA GLN A 65 2.02 13.07 9.29
C GLN A 65 1.84 13.25 10.81
N ARG A 66 2.06 12.18 11.58
CA ARG A 66 1.74 12.15 13.02
C ARG A 66 2.98 12.28 13.91
N TYR A 67 4.13 11.82 13.42
CA TYR A 67 5.39 11.78 14.17
C TYR A 67 6.54 12.34 13.32
N PRO A 68 6.46 13.62 12.90
CA PRO A 68 7.42 14.19 11.95
C PRO A 68 8.86 14.22 12.47
N ASP A 69 9.05 14.18 13.80
CA ASP A 69 10.37 14.22 14.44
C ASP A 69 11.00 12.82 14.65
N ASP A 70 10.30 11.75 14.28
CA ASP A 70 10.79 10.39 14.48
C ASP A 70 11.89 10.00 13.49
N PHE A 71 11.89 10.56 12.28
CA PHE A 71 12.85 10.22 11.23
C PHE A 71 13.24 11.45 10.41
N ASP A 72 14.53 11.57 10.11
CA ASP A 72 15.08 12.64 9.25
C ASP A 72 14.77 12.41 7.77
N GLY A 73 14.55 11.15 7.37
CA GLY A 73 14.15 10.79 6.02
C GLY A 73 13.20 9.60 5.98
N ILE A 74 12.15 9.71 5.18
CA ILE A 74 11.11 8.69 5.05
C ILE A 74 10.92 8.35 3.58
N LEU A 75 11.05 7.07 3.23
CA LEU A 75 10.76 6.53 1.89
C LEU A 75 9.58 5.56 1.95
N GLY A 76 8.43 5.99 1.47
CA GLY A 76 7.22 5.17 1.32
C GLY A 76 6.93 4.85 -0.15
N PHE A 77 6.71 3.58 -0.48
CA PHE A 77 6.32 3.15 -1.83
C PHE A 77 5.00 2.36 -1.83
N CYS A 78 4.28 2.39 -2.96
CA CYS A 78 2.94 1.81 -3.13
C CYS A 78 2.04 1.92 -1.87
N PRO A 79 1.82 3.14 -1.35
CA PRO A 79 1.34 3.32 0.02
C PRO A 79 -0.16 3.03 0.15
N ALA A 80 -0.52 2.16 1.09
CA ALA A 80 -1.92 1.82 1.39
C ALA A 80 -2.60 2.87 2.31
N ILE A 81 -2.64 4.14 1.89
CA ILE A 81 -3.08 5.28 2.75
C ILE A 81 -4.59 5.47 2.86
N ASN A 82 -5.34 5.15 1.81
CA ASN A 82 -6.81 5.21 1.80
C ASN A 82 -7.38 3.87 2.28
N TRP A 83 -7.06 3.50 3.52
CA TRP A 83 -7.16 2.11 4.02
C TRP A 83 -8.59 1.55 3.97
N ASP A 84 -9.57 2.37 4.30
CA ASP A 84 -10.99 2.02 4.20
C ASP A 84 -11.35 1.64 2.76
N ASN A 85 -11.05 2.48 1.77
CA ASN A 85 -11.38 2.14 0.37
C ASN A 85 -10.50 1.01 -0.19
N PHE A 86 -9.20 1.06 0.11
CA PHE A 86 -8.21 0.09 -0.39
C PHE A 86 -8.53 -1.33 0.04
N GLN A 87 -8.89 -1.54 1.31
CA GLN A 87 -9.13 -2.87 1.85
C GLN A 87 -10.39 -3.52 1.27
N TRP A 88 -11.40 -2.71 0.89
CA TRP A 88 -12.67 -3.19 0.33
C TRP A 88 -12.66 -3.30 -1.20
N SER A 89 -11.85 -2.51 -1.91
CA SER A 89 -11.83 -2.46 -3.38
C SER A 89 -11.70 -3.84 -4.05
N PRO A 90 -10.80 -4.76 -3.63
CA PRO A 90 -10.69 -6.08 -4.26
C PRO A 90 -11.93 -6.95 -4.10
N LEU A 91 -12.70 -6.77 -3.02
CA LEU A 91 -13.88 -7.59 -2.72
C LEU A 91 -15.02 -7.32 -3.71
N TRP A 92 -15.06 -6.13 -4.31
CA TRP A 92 -16.03 -5.82 -5.35
C TRP A 92 -15.90 -6.75 -6.57
N ALA A 93 -14.68 -6.91 -7.09
CA ALA A 93 -14.44 -7.75 -8.25
C ALA A 93 -14.83 -9.22 -7.99
N HIS A 94 -14.43 -9.76 -6.83
CA HIS A 94 -14.84 -11.09 -6.39
C HIS A 94 -16.36 -11.22 -6.33
N ARG A 95 -17.06 -10.23 -5.75
CA ARG A 95 -18.52 -10.27 -5.64
C ARG A 95 -19.22 -10.26 -7.01
N VAL A 96 -18.71 -9.51 -7.97
CA VAL A 96 -19.26 -9.46 -9.34
C VAL A 96 -19.07 -10.80 -10.05
N ILE A 97 -17.87 -11.37 -9.95
CA ILE A 97 -17.55 -12.68 -10.53
C ILE A 97 -18.46 -13.76 -9.95
N ASP A 98 -18.59 -13.82 -8.61
CA ASP A 98 -19.43 -14.81 -7.94
C ASP A 98 -20.91 -14.66 -8.30
N LYS A 99 -21.43 -13.42 -8.42
CA LYS A 99 -22.82 -13.18 -8.84
C LYS A 99 -23.08 -13.61 -10.28
N LYS A 100 -22.11 -13.45 -11.17
CA LYS A 100 -22.23 -13.85 -12.58
C LYS A 100 -21.98 -15.33 -12.79
N GLY A 101 -21.25 -15.99 -11.89
CA GLY A 101 -20.80 -17.38 -12.07
C GLY A 101 -19.82 -17.56 -13.23
N ILE A 102 -19.18 -16.48 -13.68
CA ILE A 102 -18.26 -16.46 -14.82
C ILE A 102 -16.91 -15.96 -14.31
N TYR A 103 -15.89 -16.82 -14.40
CA TYR A 103 -14.52 -16.52 -14.02
C TYR A 103 -13.69 -16.29 -15.29
N PRO A 104 -13.07 -15.11 -15.45
CA PRO A 104 -12.25 -14.85 -16.62
C PRO A 104 -11.07 -15.83 -16.70
N ARG A 105 -10.82 -16.36 -17.89
CA ARG A 105 -9.71 -17.27 -18.16
C ARG A 105 -8.40 -16.49 -18.33
N PRO A 106 -7.24 -17.10 -18.07
CA PRO A 106 -5.95 -16.45 -18.29
C PRO A 106 -5.79 -15.82 -19.69
N CYS A 107 -6.24 -16.53 -20.74
CA CYS A 107 -6.18 -16.02 -22.12
C CYS A 107 -7.02 -14.76 -22.36
N GLU A 108 -8.06 -14.51 -21.57
CA GLU A 108 -8.88 -13.31 -21.68
C GLU A 108 -8.14 -12.10 -21.09
N PHE A 109 -7.41 -12.28 -19.98
CA PHE A 109 -6.52 -11.25 -19.43
C PHE A 109 -5.36 -10.94 -20.39
N GLU A 110 -4.79 -11.96 -21.02
CA GLU A 110 -3.73 -11.78 -22.03
C GLU A 110 -4.25 -10.99 -23.24
N ALA A 111 -5.43 -11.34 -23.77
CA ALA A 111 -6.04 -10.62 -24.90
C ALA A 111 -6.32 -9.15 -24.57
N ILE A 112 -6.87 -8.86 -23.38
CA ILE A 112 -7.13 -7.48 -22.92
C ILE A 112 -5.82 -6.71 -22.76
N THR A 113 -4.80 -7.34 -22.18
CA THR A 113 -3.47 -6.72 -22.00
C THR A 113 -2.85 -6.38 -23.35
N ALA A 114 -2.87 -7.31 -24.30
CA ALA A 114 -2.35 -7.09 -25.65
C ALA A 114 -3.11 -5.98 -26.40
N ALA A 115 -4.44 -5.93 -26.25
CA ALA A 115 -5.26 -4.86 -26.83
C ALA A 115 -4.93 -3.49 -26.22
N ALA A 116 -4.78 -3.41 -24.90
CA ALA A 116 -4.38 -2.19 -24.21
C ALA A 116 -2.99 -1.71 -24.65
N MET A 117 -2.02 -2.63 -24.77
CA MET A 117 -0.69 -2.32 -25.27
C MET A 117 -0.73 -1.76 -26.69
N LYS A 118 -1.43 -2.44 -27.61
CA LYS A 118 -1.59 -1.99 -29.00
C LYS A 118 -2.22 -0.60 -29.11
N ALA A 119 -3.16 -0.29 -28.21
CA ALA A 119 -3.84 1.00 -28.20
C ALA A 119 -2.96 2.11 -27.62
N CYS A 120 -2.22 1.82 -26.53
CA CYS A 120 -1.68 2.85 -25.64
C CYS A 120 -0.16 3.00 -25.64
N ASP A 121 0.60 1.97 -26.01
CA ASP A 121 2.08 1.94 -25.87
C ASP A 121 2.73 3.14 -26.55
N ARG A 122 2.52 3.25 -27.87
CA ARG A 122 3.07 4.33 -28.72
C ARG A 122 2.59 5.74 -28.39
N LEU A 123 1.64 5.93 -27.48
CA LEU A 123 1.03 7.25 -27.24
C LEU A 123 1.98 8.21 -26.49
N ASN A 124 3.06 7.70 -25.89
CA ASN A 124 4.17 8.53 -25.41
C ASN A 124 5.21 8.87 -26.51
N GLY A 125 5.02 8.39 -27.74
CA GLY A 125 5.96 8.55 -28.85
C GLY A 125 7.01 7.44 -28.98
N VAL A 126 6.96 6.39 -28.16
CA VAL A 126 7.87 5.24 -28.16
C VAL A 126 7.06 3.95 -28.09
N GLU A 127 7.39 2.95 -28.90
CA GLU A 127 6.80 1.61 -28.84
C GLU A 127 7.83 0.66 -28.20
N ASP A 128 7.80 0.57 -26.87
CA ASP A 128 8.76 -0.18 -26.06
C ASP A 128 8.11 -1.24 -25.16
N GLY A 129 6.80 -1.43 -25.29
CA GLY A 129 6.04 -2.34 -24.45
C GLY A 129 5.71 -1.76 -23.07
N ILE A 130 5.76 -0.44 -22.90
CA ILE A 130 5.49 0.25 -21.63
C ILE A 130 4.48 1.39 -21.82
N ILE A 131 3.30 1.23 -21.22
CA ILE A 131 2.35 2.33 -21.04
C ILE A 131 2.87 3.25 -19.92
N SER A 132 3.75 4.19 -20.28
CA SER A 132 4.42 5.10 -19.35
C SER A 132 3.53 6.20 -18.77
N MET A 133 2.39 6.48 -19.40
CA MET A 133 1.42 7.50 -18.96
C MET A 133 0.00 6.94 -18.85
N PRO A 134 -0.24 5.95 -17.96
CA PRO A 134 -1.50 5.21 -17.90
C PRO A 134 -2.71 6.07 -17.51
N SER A 135 -2.50 7.24 -16.89
CA SER A 135 -3.57 8.17 -16.52
C SER A 135 -4.01 9.10 -17.66
N ARG A 136 -3.22 9.21 -18.74
CA ARG A 136 -3.53 10.12 -19.86
C ARG A 136 -4.38 9.47 -20.94
N TYR A 137 -4.37 8.15 -21.00
CA TYR A 137 -4.96 7.39 -22.09
C TYR A 137 -6.03 6.46 -21.55
N PHE A 138 -7.23 6.59 -22.08
CA PHE A 138 -8.35 5.73 -21.74
C PHE A 138 -8.42 4.57 -22.74
N PHE A 139 -8.45 3.35 -22.21
CA PHE A 139 -8.67 2.13 -22.98
C PHE A 139 -10.03 1.54 -22.59
N ASP A 140 -10.93 1.43 -23.56
CA ASP A 140 -12.19 0.69 -23.42
C ASP A 140 -11.99 -0.70 -24.01
N ALA A 141 -12.26 -1.75 -23.23
CA ALA A 141 -12.13 -3.13 -23.67
C ALA A 141 -13.39 -3.66 -24.39
N VAL A 142 -14.45 -2.86 -24.47
CA VAL A 142 -15.79 -3.28 -24.94
C VAL A 142 -16.20 -2.57 -26.25
N VAL A 143 -15.55 -1.45 -26.58
CA VAL A 143 -15.79 -0.64 -27.79
C VAL A 143 -14.59 -0.72 -28.72
#